data_AF-A0A7X3LDN2-F1
#
_entry.id   AF-A0A7X3LDN2-F1
#
_cell.length_a   1.000
_cell.length_b   1.000
_cell.length_c   1.000
_cell.angle_alpha   90.00
_cell.angle_beta   90.00
_cell.angle_gamma   90.00
#
_symmetry.space_group_name_H-M   'P 1'
#
loop_
_entity.id
_entity.type
_entity.pdbx_description
1 polymer ?
#
loop_
_entity_poly.entity_id
_entity_poly.type
_entity_poly.pdbx_seq_one_letter_code
_entity_poly.pdbx_strand_id
1 'polypeptide(L)'
;MAHLTSIAAAGAAALMICGSAQAASDITIAAIATGRLYVVGTTDQPHMPVVLDGRFRTESDDQGKFQYELVYHPPRCIVSAAIDGRTHEAVVSNCGEPCALPAPGTGNASADRDMPRSAAPEPARSADSAAGSGGPAVGDRESPSPRSRIARPPLPPQRPTSGLGT
;
A
#
# COMPACT_ATOMS: atom_id res chain seq x y z
N MET A 1 68.22 -35.01 28.21
CA MET A 1 67.90 -33.79 27.45
C MET A 1 67.06 -34.21 26.25
N ALA A 2 65.74 -34.12 26.36
CA ALA A 2 64.82 -34.34 25.24
C ALA A 2 63.85 -33.16 25.24
N HIS A 3 63.89 -32.41 24.14
CA HIS A 3 63.21 -31.13 23.99
C HIS A 3 61.70 -31.33 23.83
N LEU A 4 60.91 -30.67 24.69
CA LEU A 4 59.50 -30.43 24.48
C LEU A 4 59.33 -29.52 23.25
N THR A 5 58.61 -30.00 22.24
CA THR A 5 58.18 -29.16 21.11
C THR A 5 56.74 -28.72 21.34
N SER A 6 56.60 -27.42 21.61
CA SER A 6 55.34 -26.72 21.80
C SER A 6 54.50 -26.75 20.52
N ILE A 7 53.29 -27.27 20.61
CA ILE A 7 52.28 -27.16 19.55
C ILE A 7 51.75 -25.72 19.58
N ALA A 8 52.14 -24.93 18.59
CA ALA A 8 51.66 -23.57 18.40
C ALA A 8 50.17 -23.59 18.03
N ALA A 9 49.36 -22.91 18.84
CA ALA A 9 47.96 -22.65 18.58
C ALA A 9 47.84 -21.71 17.36
N ALA A 10 47.29 -22.21 16.25
CA ALA A 10 46.91 -21.41 15.09
C ALA A 10 45.43 -21.69 14.79
N GLY A 11 44.58 -20.67 14.93
CA GLY A 11 43.17 -20.79 14.56
C GLY A 11 42.24 -19.78 15.21
N ALA A 12 42.56 -18.49 15.15
CA ALA A 12 41.61 -17.43 15.52
C ALA A 12 41.71 -16.26 14.53
N ALA A 13 40.78 -16.19 13.57
CA ALA A 13 40.25 -14.97 12.93
C ALA A 13 39.46 -15.33 11.66
N ALA A 14 38.24 -15.83 11.81
CA ALA A 14 37.27 -15.92 10.72
C ALA A 14 35.91 -15.45 11.24
N LEU A 15 35.81 -14.16 11.58
CA LEU A 15 34.55 -13.53 11.97
C LEU A 15 34.40 -12.22 11.21
N MET A 16 33.20 -12.02 10.68
CA MET A 16 32.61 -10.77 10.21
C MET A 16 32.91 -10.32 8.78
N ILE A 17 32.31 -11.02 7.81
CA ILE A 17 31.78 -10.33 6.62
C ILE A 17 30.28 -10.63 6.56
N CYS A 18 29.52 -10.05 7.48
CA CYS A 18 28.07 -9.92 7.31
C CYS A 18 27.84 -8.76 6.34
N GLY A 19 27.77 -9.05 5.04
CA GLY A 19 27.33 -8.09 4.05
C GLY A 19 25.89 -7.67 4.34
N SER A 20 25.63 -6.37 4.43
CA SER A 20 24.29 -5.82 4.57
C SER A 20 23.48 -6.22 3.33
N ALA A 21 22.48 -7.08 3.50
CA ALA A 21 21.54 -7.39 2.44
C ALA A 21 20.75 -6.09 2.13
N GLN A 22 21.09 -5.42 1.04
CA GLN A 22 20.29 -4.31 0.52
C GLN A 22 19.03 -4.91 -0.12
N ALA A 23 17.87 -4.64 0.48
CA ALA A 23 16.59 -5.02 -0.09
C ALA A 23 16.22 -4.01 -1.17
N ALA A 24 15.77 -4.48 -2.34
CA ALA A 24 15.28 -3.59 -3.37
C ALA A 24 14.04 -2.82 -2.88
N SER A 25 13.93 -1.55 -3.29
CA SER A 25 12.75 -0.71 -3.04
C SER A 25 11.54 -1.30 -3.74
N ASP A 26 10.50 -1.65 -2.97
CA ASP A 26 9.25 -2.18 -3.53
C ASP A 26 8.10 -2.18 -2.51
N ILE A 27 6.86 -2.33 -3.01
CA ILE A 27 5.67 -2.62 -2.21
C ILE A 27 5.45 -4.13 -2.17
N THR A 28 5.55 -4.72 -0.98
CA THR A 28 5.38 -6.17 -0.78
C THR A 28 3.94 -6.57 -0.47
N ILE A 29 3.19 -5.71 0.22
CA ILE A 29 1.80 -5.94 0.60
C ILE A 29 1.01 -4.66 0.35
N ALA A 30 -0.13 -4.77 -0.32
CA ALA A 30 -1.16 -3.75 -0.38
C ALA A 30 -2.53 -4.43 -0.25
N ALA A 31 -3.27 -4.13 0.83
CA ALA A 31 -4.56 -4.76 1.09
C ALA A 31 -5.46 -3.89 1.96
N ILE A 32 -6.77 -4.04 1.80
CA ILE A 32 -7.76 -3.51 2.74
C ILE A 32 -8.18 -4.63 3.69
N ALA A 33 -7.98 -4.41 4.99
CA ALA A 33 -8.48 -5.28 6.04
C ALA A 33 -9.16 -4.42 7.11
N THR A 34 -10.27 -4.90 7.67
CA THR A 34 -10.99 -4.22 8.77
C THR A 34 -11.27 -2.72 8.53
N GLY A 35 -11.53 -2.33 7.27
CA GLY A 35 -11.79 -0.94 6.87
C GLY A 35 -10.56 -0.04 6.80
N ARG A 36 -9.36 -0.60 6.84
CA ARG A 36 -8.08 0.12 6.76
C ARG A 36 -7.24 -0.41 5.60
N LEU A 37 -6.56 0.51 4.92
CA LEU A 37 -5.50 0.19 3.98
C LEU A 37 -4.21 -0.11 4.74
N TYR A 38 -3.66 -1.27 4.45
CA TYR A 38 -2.34 -1.72 4.86
C TYR A 38 -1.42 -1.71 3.65
N VAL A 39 -0.33 -0.95 3.72
CA VAL A 39 0.76 -0.99 2.72
C VAL A 39 2.06 -1.27 3.43
N VAL A 40 2.78 -2.31 3.01
CA VAL A 40 4.09 -2.68 3.58
C VAL A 40 5.09 -2.86 2.46
N GLY A 41 6.30 -2.35 2.64
CA GLY A 41 7.36 -2.50 1.67
C GLY A 41 8.75 -2.29 2.25
N THR A 42 9.72 -2.28 1.33
CA THR A 42 11.13 -2.06 1.62
C THR A 42 11.68 -0.91 0.78
N THR A 43 12.79 -0.36 1.22
CA THR A 43 13.55 0.70 0.57
C THR A 43 15.02 0.27 0.50
N ASP A 44 15.76 0.80 -0.48
CA ASP A 44 17.17 0.44 -0.70
C ASP A 44 18.07 0.84 0.50
N GLN A 45 17.67 1.87 1.24
CA GLN A 45 18.40 2.41 2.40
C GLN A 45 17.44 2.67 3.57
N PRO A 46 17.92 2.60 4.83
CA PRO A 46 17.17 3.06 5.99
C PRO A 46 16.82 4.55 5.91
N HIS A 47 15.81 4.98 6.67
CA HIS A 47 15.43 6.40 6.80
C HIS A 47 15.05 7.09 5.48
N MET A 48 14.58 6.32 4.50
CA MET A 48 14.19 6.85 3.20
C MET A 48 12.77 7.39 3.25
N PRO A 49 12.51 8.61 2.70
CA PRO A 49 11.17 9.15 2.63
C PRO A 49 10.33 8.33 1.64
N VAL A 50 9.11 8.01 2.05
CA VAL A 50 8.11 7.32 1.23
C VAL A 50 6.84 8.15 1.18
N VAL A 51 6.27 8.33 -0.02
CA VAL A 51 5.01 9.07 -0.20
C VAL A 51 3.99 8.21 -0.93
N LEU A 52 2.93 7.80 -0.22
CA LEU A 52 1.82 7.02 -0.75
C LEU A 52 0.75 7.94 -1.36
N ASP A 53 0.35 7.63 -2.59
CA ASP A 53 -0.62 8.36 -3.44
C ASP A 53 -0.38 9.87 -3.49
N GLY A 54 0.90 10.26 -3.47
CA GLY A 54 1.34 11.65 -3.48
C GLY A 54 0.91 12.48 -2.26
N ARG A 55 0.39 11.85 -1.19
CA ARG A 55 -0.27 12.56 -0.09
C ARG A 55 0.08 12.07 1.31
N PHE A 56 0.34 10.78 1.52
CA PHE A 56 0.65 10.24 2.84
C PHE A 56 2.15 10.00 2.93
N ARG A 57 2.84 10.79 3.77
CA ARG A 57 4.29 10.66 3.94
C ARG A 57 4.58 9.70 5.10
N THR A 58 5.65 8.93 4.96
CA THR A 58 6.28 8.18 6.04
C THR A 58 7.78 8.09 5.75
N GLU A 59 8.52 7.42 6.62
CA GLU A 59 9.92 7.11 6.45
C GLU A 59 10.14 5.61 6.67
N SER A 60 11.13 5.02 6.00
CA SER A 60 11.55 3.66 6.30
C SER A 60 12.35 3.58 7.61
N ASP A 61 12.25 2.45 8.31
CA ASP A 61 12.94 2.22 9.57
C ASP A 61 14.43 1.88 9.39
N ASP A 62 15.12 1.56 10.50
CA ASP A 62 16.54 1.18 10.51
C ASP A 62 16.86 -0.04 9.63
N GLN A 63 15.84 -0.83 9.26
CA GLN A 63 15.96 -1.99 8.38
C GLN A 63 15.48 -1.70 6.95
N GLY A 64 15.23 -0.43 6.61
CA GLY A 64 14.70 -0.02 5.32
C GLY A 64 13.25 -0.47 5.10
N LYS A 65 12.49 -0.81 6.15
CA LYS A 65 11.08 -1.23 6.02
C LYS A 65 10.15 -0.04 6.25
N PHE A 66 9.09 0.05 5.48
CA PHE A 66 8.03 1.03 5.72
C PHE A 66 6.67 0.36 5.81
N GLN A 67 5.76 1.01 6.52
CA GLN A 67 4.38 0.57 6.64
C GLN A 67 3.41 1.76 6.72
N TYR A 68 2.22 1.57 6.16
CA TYR A 68 1.06 2.43 6.31
C TYR A 68 -0.10 1.63 6.87
N GLU A 69 -0.83 2.23 7.80
CA GLU A 69 -2.12 1.76 8.30
C GLU A 69 -3.08 2.96 8.33
N LEU A 70 -3.94 3.07 7.32
CA LEU A 70 -4.76 4.27 7.09
C LEU A 70 -6.23 3.89 6.92
N VAL A 71 -7.15 4.70 7.46
CA VAL A 71 -8.57 4.61 7.06
C VAL A 71 -8.69 5.28 5.69
N TYR A 72 -8.51 4.50 4.62
CA TYR A 72 -8.46 5.01 3.26
C TYR A 72 -8.80 3.89 2.29
N HIS A 73 -9.62 4.22 1.28
CA HIS A 73 -9.97 3.32 0.20
C HIS A 73 -9.53 3.95 -1.13
N PRO A 74 -8.52 3.38 -1.82
CA PRO A 74 -8.06 3.91 -3.10
C PRO A 74 -9.17 3.85 -4.16
N PRO A 75 -9.32 4.88 -5.03
CA PRO A 75 -10.39 4.92 -6.02
C PRO A 75 -10.17 3.97 -7.20
N ARG A 76 -8.92 3.55 -7.46
CA ARG A 76 -8.55 2.69 -8.61
C ARG A 76 -8.06 1.30 -8.21
N CYS A 77 -8.11 0.96 -6.92
CA CYS A 77 -7.55 -0.30 -6.40
C CYS A 77 -6.09 -0.59 -6.71
N ILE A 78 -5.37 0.48 -7.02
CA ILE A 78 -3.93 0.52 -7.17
C ILE A 78 -3.47 1.67 -6.28
N VAL A 79 -2.42 1.42 -5.52
CA VAL A 79 -1.70 2.44 -4.76
C VAL A 79 -0.34 2.70 -5.39
N SER A 80 0.14 3.92 -5.25
CA SER A 80 1.45 4.35 -5.75
C SER A 80 2.30 4.84 -4.58
N ALA A 81 3.52 4.31 -4.44
CA ALA A 81 4.49 4.79 -3.46
C ALA A 81 5.67 5.43 -4.20
N ALA A 82 5.91 6.71 -3.94
CA ALA A 82 7.14 7.37 -4.35
C ALA A 82 8.24 7.05 -3.33
N ILE A 83 9.27 6.34 -3.76
CA ILE A 83 10.46 5.95 -2.98
C ILE A 83 11.67 6.45 -3.77
N ASP A 84 12.48 7.32 -3.17
CA ASP A 84 13.67 7.86 -3.85
C ASP A 84 13.38 8.47 -5.24
N GLY A 85 12.24 9.17 -5.35
CA GLY A 85 11.77 9.76 -6.61
C GLY A 85 11.26 8.76 -7.66
N ARG A 86 11.34 7.45 -7.41
CA ARG A 86 10.78 6.39 -8.26
C ARG A 86 9.39 6.01 -7.76
N THR A 87 8.48 5.74 -8.69
CA THR A 87 7.11 5.32 -8.36
C THR A 87 7.01 3.81 -8.43
N HIS A 88 6.52 3.20 -7.35
CA HIS A 88 6.22 1.79 -7.22
C HIS A 88 4.71 1.62 -7.08
N GLU A 89 4.10 0.72 -7.85
CA GLU A 89 2.66 0.50 -7.84
C GLU A 89 2.31 -0.91 -7.35
N ALA A 90 1.22 -1.02 -6.60
CA ALA A 90 0.69 -2.30 -6.15
C ALA A 90 -0.82 -2.34 -6.25
N VAL A 91 -1.33 -3.49 -6.71
CA VAL A 91 -2.77 -3.78 -6.68
C VAL A 91 -3.18 -4.07 -5.24
N VAL A 92 -4.25 -3.42 -4.81
CA VAL A 92 -4.78 -3.52 -3.45
C VAL A 92 -5.71 -4.72 -3.37
N SER A 93 -5.32 -5.71 -2.58
CA SER A 93 -6.19 -6.85 -2.27
C SER A 93 -7.43 -6.37 -1.52
N ASN A 94 -8.59 -6.97 -1.80
CA ASN A 94 -9.88 -6.63 -1.17
C ASN A 94 -10.33 -5.16 -1.38
N CYS A 95 -9.96 -4.53 -2.50
CA CYS A 95 -10.38 -3.17 -2.85
C CYS A 95 -11.65 -3.12 -3.72
N GLY A 96 -12.17 -4.26 -4.16
CA GLY A 96 -13.26 -4.31 -5.14
C GLY A 96 -14.49 -5.06 -4.69
N GLU A 97 -14.63 -5.39 -3.41
CA GLU A 97 -15.81 -6.12 -2.94
C GLU A 97 -16.90 -5.10 -2.56
N PRO A 98 -17.86 -4.77 -3.45
CA PRO A 98 -19.06 -4.09 -3.00
C PRO A 98 -19.70 -4.98 -1.94
N CYS A 99 -20.21 -4.37 -0.87
CA CYS A 99 -21.18 -5.07 -0.04
C CYS A 99 -22.25 -5.63 -0.99
N ALA A 100 -22.32 -6.95 -1.11
CA ALA A 100 -23.49 -7.59 -1.69
C ALA A 100 -24.65 -7.22 -0.76
N LEU A 101 -25.37 -6.15 -1.10
CA LEU A 101 -26.70 -5.94 -0.58
C LEU A 101 -27.46 -7.23 -0.88
N PRO A 102 -28.15 -7.84 0.10
CA PRO A 102 -29.01 -8.98 -0.21
C PRO A 102 -29.93 -8.56 -1.35
N ALA A 103 -30.01 -9.38 -2.39
CA ALA A 103 -30.83 -9.07 -3.56
C ALA A 103 -32.24 -8.67 -3.08
N PRO A 104 -32.74 -7.48 -3.40
CA PRO A 104 -34.11 -7.14 -3.08
C PRO A 104 -35.03 -8.05 -3.90
N GLY A 105 -35.71 -8.97 -3.21
CA GLY A 105 -36.91 -9.64 -3.68
C GLY A 105 -36.72 -10.98 -4.39
N THR A 106 -36.63 -12.06 -3.63
CA THR A 106 -37.48 -13.24 -3.90
C THR A 106 -38.88 -12.94 -3.37
N GLY A 107 -39.54 -11.97 -3.99
CA GLY A 107 -40.93 -11.61 -3.79
C GLY A 107 -41.67 -11.79 -5.11
N ASN A 108 -42.21 -12.99 -5.30
CA ASN A 108 -43.12 -13.36 -6.38
C ASN A 108 -44.43 -12.56 -6.29
N ALA A 109 -44.60 -11.55 -7.13
CA ALA A 109 -45.93 -11.07 -7.54
C ALA A 109 -45.85 -10.39 -8.92
N SER A 110 -46.59 -10.97 -9.86
CA SER A 110 -46.79 -10.51 -11.23
C SER A 110 -47.49 -9.15 -11.30
N ALA A 111 -47.21 -8.46 -12.42
CA ALA A 111 -48.04 -7.46 -13.09
C ALA A 111 -48.31 -6.14 -12.34
N ASP A 112 -47.75 -5.04 -12.86
CA ASP A 112 -48.61 -4.13 -13.62
C ASP A 112 -47.81 -3.32 -14.64
N ARG A 113 -48.37 -3.25 -15.85
CA ARG A 113 -47.89 -2.42 -16.95
C ARG A 113 -48.56 -1.06 -16.77
N ASP A 114 -47.80 -0.01 -16.56
CA ASP A 114 -48.23 1.31 -17.01
C ASP A 114 -47.03 2.20 -17.36
N MET A 115 -46.86 2.40 -18.66
CA MET A 115 -46.04 3.47 -19.23
C MET A 115 -47.01 4.49 -19.81
N PRO A 116 -46.82 5.79 -19.58
CA PRO A 116 -46.74 6.64 -20.76
C PRO A 116 -45.70 7.77 -20.69
N ARG A 117 -44.96 7.84 -21.81
CA ARG A 117 -44.70 9.00 -22.67
C ARG A 117 -43.71 10.09 -22.23
N SER A 118 -42.67 10.17 -23.05
CA SER A 118 -41.67 11.23 -23.19
C SER A 118 -42.23 12.66 -23.25
N ALA A 119 -41.52 13.58 -22.62
CA ALA A 119 -41.39 14.97 -23.07
C ALA A 119 -39.91 15.36 -23.03
N ALA A 120 -39.39 15.87 -24.15
CA ALA A 120 -38.03 16.37 -24.32
C ALA A 120 -38.02 17.93 -24.21
N PRO A 121 -36.90 18.60 -24.52
CA PRO A 121 -36.03 19.34 -23.61
C PRO A 121 -36.26 20.87 -23.61
N GLU A 122 -35.70 21.58 -22.63
CA GLU A 122 -35.54 23.05 -22.72
C GLU A 122 -34.13 23.50 -22.27
N PRO A 123 -33.44 24.37 -23.05
CA PRO A 123 -32.12 24.90 -22.73
C PRO A 123 -32.15 26.39 -22.33
N ALA A 124 -31.29 26.81 -21.39
CA ALA A 124 -30.72 28.18 -21.29
C ALA A 124 -29.68 28.22 -20.15
N ARG A 125 -28.38 28.34 -20.45
CA ARG A 125 -27.57 29.57 -20.60
C ARG A 125 -27.10 30.21 -19.28
N SER A 126 -25.82 29.94 -19.01
CA SER A 126 -24.70 30.84 -18.65
C SER A 126 -24.91 32.05 -17.72
N ALA A 127 -24.06 32.16 -16.69
CA ALA A 127 -23.24 33.35 -16.44
C ALA A 127 -22.14 33.09 -15.40
N ASP A 128 -21.04 33.80 -15.62
CA ASP A 128 -19.69 33.68 -15.10
C ASP A 128 -19.43 34.07 -13.63
N SER A 129 -18.17 33.80 -13.24
CA SER A 129 -17.31 34.55 -12.30
C SER A 129 -17.24 34.03 -10.86
N ALA A 130 -16.07 33.56 -10.44
CA ALA A 130 -15.06 34.46 -9.85
C ALA A 130 -13.84 33.66 -9.37
N ALA A 131 -12.66 34.19 -9.70
CA ALA A 131 -11.39 33.82 -9.12
C ALA A 131 -11.36 34.14 -7.60
N GLY A 132 -10.83 33.20 -6.82
CA GLY A 132 -10.51 33.39 -5.40
C GLY A 132 -9.11 32.88 -5.13
N SER A 133 -8.13 33.77 -5.22
CA SER A 133 -6.75 33.58 -4.78
C SER A 133 -6.68 33.65 -3.25
N GLY A 134 -6.13 32.63 -2.61
CA GLY A 134 -5.81 32.66 -1.17
C GLY A 134 -5.00 31.42 -0.78
N GLY A 135 -3.67 31.55 -0.68
CA GLY A 135 -2.82 30.56 0.01
C GLY A 135 -2.79 30.79 1.52
N PRO A 136 -1.79 30.27 2.24
CA PRO A 136 -1.36 28.89 2.35
C PRO A 136 -1.80 28.31 3.71
N ALA A 137 -2.41 27.13 3.73
CA ALA A 137 -2.63 26.41 4.99
C ALA A 137 -1.53 25.36 5.16
N VAL A 138 -0.46 25.75 5.87
CA VAL A 138 0.40 24.81 6.60
C VAL A 138 -0.50 24.17 7.66
N GLY A 139 -1.11 23.05 7.30
CA GLY A 139 -1.65 22.12 8.28
C GLY A 139 -0.59 21.07 8.48
N ASP A 140 -0.07 20.97 9.70
CA ASP A 140 0.71 19.85 10.20
C ASP A 140 -0.05 18.57 9.87
N ARG A 141 0.27 17.99 8.70
CA ARG A 141 -0.25 16.69 8.31
C ARG A 141 0.47 15.73 9.21
N GLU A 142 -0.22 15.36 10.28
CA GLU A 142 0.21 14.37 11.25
C GLU A 142 0.93 13.26 10.50
N SER A 143 2.27 13.32 10.57
CA SER A 143 3.13 12.27 10.07
C SER A 143 2.61 11.03 10.80
N PRO A 144 2.23 9.94 10.10
CA PRO A 144 1.85 8.72 10.78
C PRO A 144 2.93 8.47 11.81
N SER A 145 2.57 8.52 13.10
CA SER A 145 3.54 8.24 14.15
C SER A 145 4.25 6.94 13.76
N PRO A 146 5.55 6.77 14.08
CA PRO A 146 6.24 5.49 13.90
C PRO A 146 5.53 4.47 14.80
N ARG A 147 4.39 3.96 14.33
CA ARG A 147 3.57 3.01 15.03
C ARG A 147 4.35 1.73 14.95
N SER A 148 4.56 1.14 16.11
CA SER A 148 5.00 -0.23 16.33
C SER A 148 4.69 -1.07 15.10
N ARG A 149 5.72 -1.72 14.55
CA ARG A 149 5.60 -2.63 13.40
C ARG A 149 4.29 -3.41 13.51
N ILE A 150 3.48 -3.37 12.47
CA ILE A 150 2.22 -4.11 12.44
C ILE A 150 2.60 -5.56 12.69
N ALA A 151 2.22 -6.10 13.86
CA ALA A 151 2.73 -7.39 14.32
C ALA A 151 2.35 -8.53 13.36
N ARG A 152 1.28 -8.35 12.57
CA ARG A 152 0.73 -9.30 11.60
C ARG A 152 0.06 -8.56 10.44
N PRO A 153 0.81 -8.10 9.42
CA PRO A 153 0.19 -7.52 8.23
C PRO A 153 -0.62 -8.59 7.48
N PRO A 154 -1.63 -8.21 6.68
CA PRO A 154 -2.36 -9.14 5.83
C PRO A 154 -1.42 -9.86 4.86
N LEU A 155 -1.71 -11.11 4.53
CA LEU A 155 -0.87 -11.87 3.62
C LEU A 155 -0.83 -11.22 2.23
N PRO A 156 0.31 -11.27 1.54
CA PRO A 156 0.37 -10.83 0.15
C PRO A 156 -0.60 -11.65 -0.72
N PRO A 157 -1.14 -11.06 -1.80
CA PRO A 157 -1.95 -11.80 -2.75
C PRO A 157 -1.15 -12.98 -3.30
N GLN A 158 -1.71 -14.19 -3.20
CA GLN A 158 -1.09 -15.38 -3.76
C GLN A 158 -1.19 -15.30 -5.27
N ARG A 159 -0.05 -15.25 -5.98
CA ARG A 159 -0.05 -15.40 -7.43
C ARG A 159 -0.57 -16.82 -7.72
N PRO A 160 -1.56 -17.01 -8.60
CA PRO A 160 -1.94 -18.35 -9.03
C PRO A 160 -0.68 -19.04 -9.53
N THR A 161 -0.30 -20.15 -8.90
CA THR A 161 0.74 -21.01 -9.47
C THR A 161 0.17 -21.50 -10.78
N SER A 162 0.71 -21.00 -11.90
CA SER A 162 0.39 -21.56 -13.21
C SER A 162 0.80 -23.03 -13.16
N GLY A 163 -0.19 -23.89 -12.93
CA GLY A 163 -0.05 -25.33 -13.03
C GLY A 163 0.36 -25.64 -14.45
N LEU A 164 1.63 -25.96 -14.63
CA LEU A 164 2.13 -26.60 -15.82
C LEU A 164 1.55 -28.03 -15.80
N GLY A 165 0.34 -28.17 -16.32
CA GLY A 165 -0.27 -29.46 -16.57
C GLY A 165 0.54 -30.16 -17.66
N THR A 166 1.30 -31.17 -17.26
CA THR A 166 1.80 -32.23 -18.14
C THR A 166 0.75 -33.32 -18.26
#